data_AF-A0A2I8DRK0-F1
#
_entry.id   AF-A0A2I8DRK0-F1
#
_cell.length_a   1.000
_cell.length_b   1.000
_cell.length_c   1.000
_cell.angle_alpha   90.00
_cell.angle_beta   90.00
_cell.angle_gamma   90.00
#
_symmetry.space_group_name_H-M   'P 1'
#
loop_
_entity.id
_entity.type
_entity.pdbx_description
1 polymer ?
#
loop_
_entity_poly.entity_id
_entity_poly.type
_entity_poly.pdbx_seq_one_letter_code
_entity_poly.pdbx_strand_id
1 'polypeptide(L)'
;MRTLLRHARLSRFLRSASLAAAPLMLAATAQAAAVFDAGGLRIDAAQQSQRDVNTGQSQTFRITAASFQGEALCGPGGTLGRYLHPDNARLATRPYYCLSPVLPVGPDSVLMFFRDSNETFLAGLTARGGRLRVERLRLSEDEARDTVETRKLLDARMPGWSRVQTDWTETALVRHDSLQVVRLGAGMLLDIDGDTAFLMTPPGETVVRQEPNRLVTGPGGASYVEQGKVITRKTPLTFRAVRWRDGAELARLEIKDACLQAPKLDLDGRPSSGKDAQVAYADVPAWRARTLSYVPGRNARLLLVPGAELPRAPGCAAR
;
A
#
# COMPACT_ATOMS: atom_id res chain seq x y z
N MET A 1 -25.15 80.57 -24.02
CA MET A 1 -24.22 81.72 -23.98
C MET A 1 -24.10 82.18 -22.53
N ARG A 2 -22.86 82.14 -21.98
CA ARG A 2 -22.31 82.87 -20.80
C ARG A 2 -23.23 83.00 -19.57
N THR A 3 -22.88 82.56 -18.36
CA THR A 3 -21.84 83.11 -17.46
C THR A 3 -21.85 82.20 -16.20
N LEU A 4 -20.81 81.46 -15.80
CA LEU A 4 -19.58 81.80 -15.06
C LEU A 4 -19.77 82.47 -13.67
N LEU A 5 -19.05 81.88 -12.68
CA LEU A 5 -18.52 82.45 -11.41
C LEU A 5 -19.52 82.45 -10.22
N ARG A 6 -19.16 82.24 -8.94
CA ARG A 6 -17.91 81.98 -8.20
C ARG A 6 -18.30 81.67 -6.73
N HIS A 7 -17.54 80.77 -6.08
CA HIS A 7 -17.01 80.78 -4.68
C HIS A 7 -18.01 81.03 -3.51
N ALA A 8 -17.98 80.43 -2.33
CA ALA A 8 -16.96 79.81 -1.47
C ALA A 8 -17.74 79.05 -0.35
N ARG A 9 -17.25 78.22 0.59
CA ARG A 9 -16.09 78.32 1.50
C ARG A 9 -16.13 77.07 2.44
N LEU A 10 -14.95 76.66 2.95
CA LEU A 10 -14.67 75.87 4.17
C LEU A 10 -15.13 74.37 4.18
N SER A 11 -14.42 73.40 4.76
CA SER A 11 -13.34 73.42 5.76
C SER A 11 -12.57 72.08 5.77
N ARG A 12 -11.27 72.21 6.05
CA ARG A 12 -10.25 71.23 6.51
C ARG A 12 -10.77 69.91 7.09
N PHE A 13 -10.13 68.78 6.75
CA PHE A 13 -9.53 67.86 7.73
C PHE A 13 -8.40 67.02 7.09
N LEU A 14 -7.39 66.78 7.92
CA LEU A 14 -6.04 66.24 7.71
C LEU A 14 -5.94 64.94 6.88
N ARG A 15 -4.96 64.89 5.96
CA ARG A 15 -4.46 63.66 5.32
C ARG A 15 -3.26 63.12 6.12
N SER A 16 -3.42 61.95 6.70
CA SER A 16 -2.30 61.10 7.15
C SER A 16 -2.00 60.10 6.03
N ALA A 17 -0.77 60.10 5.53
CA ALA A 17 -0.30 59.17 4.52
C ALA A 17 0.12 57.84 5.18
N SER A 18 -0.55 56.75 4.83
CA SER A 18 -0.11 55.39 5.17
C SER A 18 0.50 54.74 3.93
N LEU A 19 1.82 54.60 3.93
CA LEU A 19 2.56 53.73 3.01
C LEU A 19 2.23 52.26 3.36
N ALA A 20 1.43 51.60 2.53
CA ALA A 20 1.20 50.17 2.63
C ALA A 20 2.31 49.43 1.87
N ALA A 21 3.26 48.85 2.62
CA ALA A 21 4.17 47.84 2.10
C ALA A 21 3.39 46.53 1.92
N ALA A 22 3.17 46.12 0.67
CA ALA A 22 2.57 44.83 0.35
C ALA A 22 3.62 43.71 0.49
N PRO A 23 3.41 42.69 1.33
CA PRO A 23 4.29 41.53 1.37
C PRO A 23 4.01 40.64 0.15
N LEU A 24 5.01 40.52 -0.73
CA LEU A 24 5.07 39.49 -1.78
C LEU A 24 5.21 38.12 -1.12
N MET A 25 4.09 37.41 -0.96
CA MET A 25 4.08 35.99 -0.61
C MET A 25 4.52 35.19 -1.85
N LEU A 26 5.79 34.80 -1.90
CA LEU A 26 6.29 33.79 -2.83
C LEU A 26 5.69 32.43 -2.46
N ALA A 27 4.58 32.06 -3.11
CA ALA A 27 4.11 30.69 -3.13
C ALA A 27 5.11 29.86 -3.96
N ALA A 28 5.92 29.02 -3.29
CA ALA A 28 6.73 28.04 -3.98
C ALA A 28 5.80 27.09 -4.74
N THR A 29 5.82 27.15 -6.07
CA THR A 29 5.09 26.22 -6.92
C THR A 29 5.70 24.83 -6.74
N ALA A 30 4.89 23.87 -6.26
CA ALA A 30 5.32 22.48 -6.21
C ALA A 30 5.64 22.03 -7.64
N GLN A 31 6.91 21.72 -7.92
CA GLN A 31 7.31 21.18 -9.22
C GLN A 31 6.86 19.72 -9.31
N ALA A 32 5.76 19.51 -10.04
CA ALA A 32 5.34 18.19 -10.46
C ALA A 32 6.35 17.67 -11.50
N ALA A 33 6.90 16.48 -11.26
CA ALA A 33 7.75 15.78 -12.21
C ALA A 33 6.99 14.61 -12.82
N ALA A 34 7.08 14.46 -14.15
CA ALA A 34 6.55 13.30 -14.83
C ALA A 34 7.33 12.05 -14.39
N VAL A 35 6.62 11.09 -13.81
CA VAL A 35 7.14 9.75 -13.48
C VAL A 35 6.96 8.80 -14.66
N PHE A 36 5.96 9.05 -15.49
CA PHE A 36 5.66 8.29 -16.71
C PHE A 36 4.97 9.20 -17.73
N ASP A 37 5.35 9.11 -19.00
CA ASP A 37 4.71 9.83 -20.10
C ASP A 37 4.90 9.04 -21.40
N ALA A 38 3.90 8.22 -21.75
CA ALA A 38 3.91 7.42 -22.98
C ALA A 38 2.51 6.99 -23.40
N GLY A 39 2.28 6.83 -24.71
CA GLY A 39 1.01 6.31 -25.25
C GLY A 39 -0.22 7.17 -24.94
N GLY A 40 -0.03 8.42 -24.52
CA GLY A 40 -1.07 9.32 -24.03
C GLY A 40 -1.39 9.18 -22.53
N LEU A 41 -0.79 8.21 -21.83
CA LEU A 41 -0.85 8.10 -20.37
C LEU A 41 0.28 8.92 -19.75
N ARG A 42 -0.08 9.84 -18.87
CA ARG A 42 0.85 10.67 -18.11
C ARG A 42 0.60 10.49 -16.62
N ILE A 43 1.67 10.31 -15.87
CA ILE A 43 1.63 10.25 -14.41
C ILE A 43 2.65 11.23 -13.86
N ASP A 44 2.14 12.19 -13.10
CA ASP A 44 2.93 13.20 -12.43
C ASP A 44 2.98 12.90 -10.94
N ALA A 45 4.15 13.11 -10.33
CA ALA A 45 4.29 13.11 -8.88
C ALA A 45 4.87 14.44 -8.41
N ALA A 46 4.28 14.99 -7.36
CA ALA A 46 4.73 16.20 -6.70
C ALA A 46 4.91 15.95 -5.20
N GLN A 47 5.86 16.64 -4.59
CA GLN A 47 5.90 16.78 -3.14
C GLN A 47 5.10 18.03 -2.76
N GLN A 48 4.14 17.87 -1.86
CA GLN A 48 3.43 18.98 -1.25
C GLN A 48 3.79 19.03 0.22
N SER A 49 4.07 20.23 0.71
CA SER A 49 4.25 20.48 2.14
C SER A 49 3.00 21.15 2.68
N GLN A 50 2.44 20.61 3.75
CA GLN A 50 1.36 21.23 4.50
C GLN A 50 1.77 21.35 5.96
N ARG A 51 1.39 22.46 6.58
CA ARG A 51 1.57 22.62 8.02
C ARG A 51 0.42 21.92 8.73
N ASP A 52 0.73 20.93 9.55
CA ASP A 52 -0.23 20.28 10.43
C ASP A 52 -0.76 21.35 11.41
N VAL A 53 -2.07 21.54 11.41
CA VAL A 53 -2.74 22.58 12.19
C VAL A 53 -2.73 22.31 13.69
N ASN A 54 -2.59 21.05 14.10
CA ASN A 54 -2.59 20.63 15.49
C ASN A 54 -1.18 20.68 16.09
N THR A 55 -0.17 20.28 15.32
CA THR A 55 1.22 20.19 15.80
C THR A 55 2.10 21.37 15.35
N GLY A 56 1.63 22.17 14.39
CA GLY A 56 2.39 23.28 13.79
C GLY A 56 3.59 22.84 12.95
N GLN A 57 3.82 21.52 12.81
CA GLN A 57 4.93 20.94 12.07
C GLN A 57 4.62 20.88 10.57
N SER A 58 5.65 21.10 9.76
CA SER A 58 5.54 20.91 8.32
C SER A 58 5.57 19.41 8.00
N GLN A 59 4.50 18.91 7.40
CA GLN A 59 4.41 17.55 6.86
C GLN A 59 4.54 17.62 5.34
N THR A 60 5.50 16.88 4.79
CA THR A 60 5.64 16.73 3.34
C THR A 60 5.03 15.41 2.93
N PHE A 61 4.06 15.45 2.02
CA PHE A 61 3.45 14.27 1.42
C PHE A 61 3.64 14.28 -0.09
N ARG A 62 3.59 13.09 -0.70
CA ARG A 62 3.69 12.93 -2.15
C ARG A 62 2.28 12.82 -2.72
N ILE A 63 1.95 13.70 -3.66
CA ILE A 63 0.74 13.59 -4.47
C ILE A 63 1.09 12.94 -5.79
N THR A 64 0.20 12.07 -6.25
CA THR A 64 0.24 11.52 -7.60
C THR A 64 -0.99 11.96 -8.37
N ALA A 65 -0.79 12.42 -9.60
CA ALA A 65 -1.85 12.65 -10.57
C ALA A 65 -1.64 11.73 -11.78
N ALA A 66 -2.73 11.22 -12.35
CA ALA A 66 -2.69 10.43 -13.58
C ALA A 66 -3.73 10.96 -14.55
N SER A 67 -3.35 11.09 -15.83
CA SER A 67 -4.22 11.50 -16.92
C SER A 67 -4.00 10.63 -18.15
N PHE A 68 -5.04 10.50 -18.96
CA PHE A 68 -4.97 9.83 -20.26
C PHE A 68 -5.57 10.73 -21.33
N GLN A 69 -4.78 11.04 -22.36
CA GLN A 69 -5.14 11.98 -23.43
C GLN A 69 -5.59 13.36 -22.89
N GLY A 70 -4.97 13.82 -21.80
CA GLY A 70 -5.30 15.08 -21.13
C GLY A 70 -6.50 15.01 -20.17
N GLU A 71 -7.27 13.92 -20.15
CA GLU A 71 -8.37 13.73 -19.22
C GLU A 71 -7.87 13.13 -17.90
N ALA A 72 -8.29 13.70 -16.76
CA ALA A 72 -7.88 13.20 -15.45
C ALA A 72 -8.49 11.82 -15.17
N LEU A 73 -7.67 10.86 -14.76
CA LEU A 73 -8.14 9.54 -14.33
C LEU A 73 -8.66 9.58 -12.89
N CYS A 74 -7.98 10.32 -12.01
CA CYS A 74 -8.25 10.35 -10.58
C CYS A 74 -8.91 11.66 -10.12
N GLY A 75 -9.53 11.60 -8.93
CA GLY A 75 -10.18 12.72 -8.26
C GLY A 75 -11.68 12.83 -8.60
N PRO A 76 -12.35 13.84 -8.03
CA PRO A 76 -13.75 14.13 -8.36
C PRO A 76 -13.91 14.40 -9.87
N GLY A 77 -14.81 13.65 -10.52
CA GLY A 77 -15.03 13.75 -11.97
C GLY A 77 -13.98 13.04 -12.84
N GLY A 78 -13.01 12.34 -12.24
CA GLY A 78 -12.03 11.54 -12.97
C GLY A 78 -12.67 10.33 -13.67
N THR A 79 -11.99 9.80 -14.69
CA THR A 79 -12.54 8.75 -15.56
C THR A 79 -12.10 7.33 -15.25
N LEU A 80 -11.28 7.10 -14.23
CA LEU A 80 -10.78 5.77 -13.89
C LEU A 80 -11.92 4.73 -13.71
N GLY A 81 -13.02 5.13 -13.08
CA GLY A 81 -14.17 4.25 -12.88
C GLY A 81 -14.72 3.66 -14.18
N ARG A 82 -14.72 4.43 -15.27
CA ARG A 82 -15.19 3.96 -16.60
C ARG A 82 -14.32 2.84 -17.16
N TYR A 83 -13.02 2.85 -16.85
CA TYR A 83 -12.09 1.80 -17.27
C TYR A 83 -12.17 0.56 -16.37
N LEU A 84 -12.37 0.73 -15.06
CA LEU A 84 -12.47 -0.37 -14.10
C LEU A 84 -13.81 -1.10 -14.17
N HIS A 85 -14.89 -0.38 -14.48
CA HIS A 85 -16.25 -0.88 -14.40
C HIS A 85 -17.09 -0.45 -15.62
N PRO A 86 -16.72 -0.87 -16.84
CA PRO A 86 -17.40 -0.45 -18.07
C PRO A 86 -18.89 -0.81 -18.08
N ASP A 87 -19.25 -1.92 -17.44
CA ASP A 87 -20.61 -2.46 -17.43
C ASP A 87 -21.43 -2.02 -16.19
N ASN A 88 -20.90 -1.14 -15.35
CA ASN A 88 -21.58 -0.69 -14.12
C ASN A 88 -21.57 0.84 -14.00
N ALA A 89 -22.64 1.48 -14.48
CA ALA A 89 -22.77 2.94 -14.50
C ALA A 89 -22.62 3.61 -13.12
N ARG A 90 -23.04 2.93 -12.05
CA ARG A 90 -22.91 3.46 -10.68
C ARG A 90 -21.45 3.48 -10.23
N LEU A 91 -20.69 2.41 -10.50
CA LEU A 91 -19.27 2.35 -10.15
C LEU A 91 -18.41 3.16 -11.12
N ALA A 92 -18.83 3.29 -12.38
CA ALA A 92 -18.11 4.02 -13.41
C ALA A 92 -17.98 5.53 -13.14
N THR A 93 -18.90 6.10 -12.35
CA THR A 93 -18.92 7.52 -11.97
C THR A 93 -18.36 7.79 -10.58
N ARG A 94 -17.93 6.75 -9.85
CA ARG A 94 -17.32 6.93 -8.52
C ARG A 94 -15.97 7.65 -8.61
N PRO A 95 -15.65 8.51 -7.63
CA PRO A 95 -14.31 9.09 -7.53
C PRO A 95 -13.32 8.02 -7.06
N TYR A 96 -12.18 7.95 -7.74
CA TYR A 96 -11.02 7.16 -7.35
C TYR A 96 -9.82 8.08 -7.17
N TYR A 97 -9.00 7.82 -6.17
CA TYR A 97 -7.84 8.64 -5.85
C TYR A 97 -6.56 7.91 -6.20
N CYS A 98 -5.65 8.64 -6.84
CA CYS A 98 -4.33 8.16 -7.23
C CYS A 98 -3.43 8.11 -5.99
N LEU A 99 -2.79 6.96 -5.74
CA LEU A 99 -1.87 6.80 -4.62
C LEU A 99 -0.45 6.50 -5.09
N SER A 100 0.51 6.94 -4.27
CA SER A 100 1.90 6.49 -4.34
C SER A 100 2.08 5.16 -3.57
N PRO A 101 3.10 4.36 -3.93
CA PRO A 101 4.06 4.53 -5.02
C PRO A 101 3.47 4.16 -6.40
N VAL A 102 4.13 4.67 -7.45
CA VAL A 102 3.89 4.32 -8.85
C VAL A 102 5.16 3.67 -9.39
N LEU A 103 5.01 2.60 -10.16
CA LEU A 103 6.13 1.90 -10.77
C LEU A 103 5.90 1.73 -12.27
N PRO A 104 6.61 2.48 -13.13
CA PRO A 104 6.75 2.11 -14.53
C PRO A 104 7.36 0.71 -14.65
N VAL A 105 6.66 -0.20 -15.34
CA VAL A 105 7.06 -1.61 -15.49
C VAL A 105 7.35 -1.99 -16.95
N GLY A 106 7.15 -1.06 -17.87
CA GLY A 106 7.45 -1.20 -19.29
C GLY A 106 7.34 0.14 -20.02
N PRO A 107 7.53 0.16 -21.35
CA PRO A 107 7.44 1.39 -22.14
C PRO A 107 6.02 1.97 -22.15
N ASP A 108 5.00 1.11 -22.03
CA ASP A 108 3.60 1.46 -22.18
C ASP A 108 2.79 1.16 -20.90
N SER A 109 3.44 0.68 -19.82
CA SER A 109 2.77 0.06 -18.69
C SER A 109 3.27 0.53 -17.33
N VAL A 110 2.34 0.69 -16.39
CA VAL A 110 2.58 1.17 -15.04
C VAL A 110 1.77 0.36 -14.02
N LEU A 111 2.37 0.04 -12.88
CA LEU A 111 1.69 -0.42 -11.67
C LEU A 111 1.40 0.76 -10.74
N MET A 112 0.16 0.88 -10.29
CA MET A 112 -0.27 2.01 -9.47
C MET A 112 -1.38 1.63 -8.50
N PHE A 113 -1.33 2.19 -7.30
CA PHE A 113 -2.40 2.04 -6.30
C PHE A 113 -3.47 3.09 -6.48
N PHE A 114 -4.70 2.68 -6.26
CA PHE A 114 -5.87 3.53 -6.24
C PHE A 114 -6.65 3.30 -4.95
N ARG A 115 -7.39 4.31 -4.55
CA ARG A 115 -8.30 4.22 -3.41
C ARG A 115 -9.67 4.76 -3.76
N ASP A 116 -10.71 4.05 -3.36
CA ASP A 116 -12.07 4.56 -3.34
C ASP A 116 -12.52 4.80 -1.89
N SER A 117 -13.84 4.92 -1.66
CA SER A 117 -14.37 5.11 -0.30
C SER A 117 -14.17 3.90 0.62
N ASN A 118 -13.87 2.72 0.06
CA ASN A 118 -13.94 1.44 0.75
C ASN A 118 -12.57 0.79 0.90
N GLU A 119 -11.71 0.88 -0.12
CA GLU A 119 -10.49 0.09 -0.18
C GLU A 119 -9.37 0.78 -0.98
N THR A 120 -8.15 0.33 -0.70
CA THR A 120 -6.95 0.62 -1.50
C THR A 120 -6.54 -0.62 -2.27
N PHE A 121 -6.47 -0.53 -3.60
CA PHE A 121 -6.18 -1.66 -4.49
C PHE A 121 -5.07 -1.34 -5.49
N LEU A 122 -4.43 -2.38 -6.02
CA LEU A 122 -3.44 -2.26 -7.09
C LEU A 122 -4.11 -2.45 -8.46
N ALA A 123 -3.71 -1.63 -9.43
CA ALA A 123 -4.04 -1.87 -10.83
C ALA A 123 -2.82 -1.67 -11.75
N GLY A 124 -2.84 -2.39 -12.86
CA GLY A 124 -1.96 -2.15 -13.99
C GLY A 124 -2.63 -1.25 -15.03
N LEU A 125 -1.92 -0.23 -15.49
CA LEU A 125 -2.34 0.67 -16.55
C LEU A 125 -1.48 0.38 -17.76
N THR A 126 -2.08 0.15 -18.92
CA THR A 126 -1.36 -0.06 -20.19
C THR A 126 -1.93 0.83 -21.27
N ALA A 127 -1.10 1.69 -21.85
CA ALA A 127 -1.48 2.67 -22.86
C ALA A 127 -0.82 2.33 -24.20
N ARG A 128 -1.57 1.71 -25.12
CA ARG A 128 -1.03 1.24 -26.41
C ARG A 128 -2.00 1.53 -27.55
N GLY A 129 -1.48 2.04 -28.66
CA GLY A 129 -2.28 2.35 -29.85
C GLY A 129 -3.41 3.35 -29.57
N GLY A 130 -3.16 4.34 -28.71
CA GLY A 130 -4.16 5.35 -28.33
C GLY A 130 -5.29 4.83 -27.44
N ARG A 131 -5.15 3.64 -26.84
CA ARG A 131 -6.14 3.06 -25.92
C ARG A 131 -5.52 2.81 -24.55
N LEU A 132 -6.25 3.15 -23.50
CA LEU A 132 -5.91 2.78 -22.12
C LEU A 132 -6.67 1.51 -21.73
N ARG A 133 -5.94 0.53 -21.21
CA ARG A 133 -6.48 -0.60 -20.45
C ARG A 133 -6.09 -0.43 -19.00
N VAL A 134 -7.07 -0.56 -18.11
CA VAL A 134 -6.85 -0.60 -16.66
C VAL A 134 -7.30 -1.96 -16.17
N GLU A 135 -6.42 -2.67 -15.48
CA GLU A 135 -6.67 -4.00 -14.94
C GLU A 135 -6.44 -3.99 -13.44
N ARG A 136 -7.50 -4.18 -12.65
CA ARG A 136 -7.35 -4.41 -11.21
C ARG A 136 -6.67 -5.75 -10.98
N LEU A 137 -5.60 -5.73 -10.21
CA LEU A 137 -4.81 -6.92 -9.89
C LEU A 137 -5.29 -7.52 -8.57
N ARG A 138 -5.79 -8.76 -8.61
CA ARG A 138 -6.22 -9.49 -7.41
C ARG A 138 -5.01 -10.09 -6.71
N LEU A 139 -4.72 -9.63 -5.51
CA LEU A 139 -3.60 -9.99 -4.66
C LEU A 139 -3.94 -11.10 -3.66
N SER A 140 -5.23 -11.33 -3.39
CA SER A 140 -5.72 -12.46 -2.57
C SER A 140 -6.70 -13.35 -3.34
N GLU A 141 -6.95 -14.55 -2.80
CA GLU A 141 -8.10 -15.40 -3.19
C GLU A 141 -9.40 -14.89 -2.58
N ASP A 142 -9.32 -14.27 -1.40
CA ASP A 142 -10.45 -13.67 -0.69
C ASP A 142 -10.48 -12.17 -1.03
N GLU A 143 -11.50 -11.73 -1.78
CA GLU A 143 -11.64 -10.33 -2.19
C GLU A 143 -11.67 -9.37 -0.98
N ALA A 144 -12.17 -9.83 0.17
CA ALA A 144 -12.18 -9.02 1.38
C ALA A 144 -10.77 -8.75 1.94
N ARG A 145 -9.75 -9.46 1.44
CA ARG A 145 -8.34 -9.36 1.89
C ARG A 145 -7.42 -8.70 0.87
N ASP A 146 -7.98 -8.12 -0.18
CA ASP A 146 -7.23 -7.57 -1.31
C ASP A 146 -6.63 -6.19 -1.03
N THR A 147 -7.05 -5.53 0.06
CA THR A 147 -6.63 -4.18 0.43
C THR A 147 -5.15 -4.11 0.85
N VAL A 148 -4.49 -3.02 0.43
CA VAL A 148 -3.08 -2.74 0.73
C VAL A 148 -2.90 -1.28 1.17
N GLU A 149 -2.63 -1.04 2.46
CA GLU A 149 -2.40 0.32 2.96
C GLU A 149 -0.91 0.72 2.95
N THR A 150 -0.01 -0.19 3.34
CA THR A 150 1.38 0.18 3.70
C THR A 150 2.46 -0.44 2.80
N ARG A 151 2.44 -1.76 2.60
CA ARG A 151 3.52 -2.52 1.95
C ARG A 151 3.30 -2.66 0.44
N LYS A 152 3.40 -1.51 -0.21
CA LYS A 152 3.14 -1.29 -1.63
C LYS A 152 4.39 -1.44 -2.51
N LEU A 153 4.35 -2.28 -3.55
CA LEU A 153 5.41 -2.45 -4.56
C LEU A 153 6.83 -2.55 -3.97
N LEU A 154 7.04 -3.59 -3.16
CA LEU A 154 8.33 -3.94 -2.57
C LEU A 154 9.20 -4.72 -3.57
N ASP A 155 10.50 -4.78 -3.29
CA ASP A 155 11.42 -5.65 -4.02
C ASP A 155 11.06 -7.13 -3.78
N ALA A 156 10.89 -7.86 -4.89
CA ALA A 156 10.60 -9.30 -4.92
C ALA A 156 11.86 -10.18 -4.85
N ARG A 157 13.06 -9.59 -4.89
CA ARG A 157 14.36 -10.26 -5.05
C ARG A 157 14.50 -11.00 -6.39
N MET A 158 13.70 -10.62 -7.38
CA MET A 158 13.75 -11.16 -8.74
C MET A 158 13.61 -10.03 -9.75
N PRO A 159 14.50 -9.94 -10.77
CA PRO A 159 14.37 -8.95 -11.83
C PRO A 159 13.02 -9.07 -12.56
N GLY A 160 12.35 -7.94 -12.80
CA GLY A 160 11.06 -7.92 -13.50
C GLY A 160 9.86 -8.34 -12.64
N TRP A 161 10.04 -8.40 -11.31
CA TRP A 161 8.97 -8.72 -10.37
C TRP A 161 8.90 -7.70 -9.23
N SER A 162 7.70 -7.43 -8.77
CA SER A 162 7.45 -6.72 -7.52
C SER A 162 6.68 -7.60 -6.56
N ARG A 163 6.94 -7.42 -5.27
CA ARG A 163 6.15 -8.04 -4.22
C ARG A 163 5.16 -7.03 -3.66
N VAL A 164 3.97 -7.50 -3.35
CA VAL A 164 2.97 -6.72 -2.62
C VAL A 164 2.52 -7.55 -1.44
N GLN A 165 2.31 -6.89 -0.30
CA GLN A 165 1.73 -7.51 0.87
C GLN A 165 0.41 -6.81 1.22
N THR A 166 -0.65 -7.61 1.35
CA THR A 166 -1.96 -7.13 1.79
C THR A 166 -1.96 -6.84 3.29
N ASP A 167 -2.97 -6.13 3.76
CA ASP A 167 -3.12 -5.81 5.18
C ASP A 167 -3.34 -7.05 6.06
N TRP A 168 -3.69 -8.19 5.45
CA TRP A 168 -3.79 -9.51 6.09
C TRP A 168 -2.48 -10.29 6.11
N THR A 169 -1.36 -9.63 5.76
CA THR A 169 -0.04 -10.27 5.70
C THR A 169 0.01 -11.39 4.66
N GLU A 170 -0.79 -11.31 3.59
CA GLU A 170 -0.67 -12.20 2.43
C GLU A 170 0.30 -11.59 1.43
N THR A 171 1.21 -12.40 0.90
CA THR A 171 2.19 -11.98 -0.10
C THR A 171 1.74 -12.40 -1.49
N ALA A 172 1.80 -11.46 -2.43
CA ALA A 172 1.68 -11.70 -3.86
C ALA A 172 2.90 -11.17 -4.61
N LEU A 173 3.24 -11.83 -5.72
CA LEU A 173 4.22 -11.38 -6.69
C LEU A 173 3.50 -10.86 -7.93
N VAL A 174 3.99 -9.77 -8.50
CA VAL A 174 3.45 -9.16 -9.72
C VAL A 174 4.56 -9.11 -10.76
N ARG A 175 4.34 -9.75 -11.90
CA ARG A 175 5.27 -9.76 -13.04
C ARG A 175 5.12 -8.47 -13.84
N HIS A 176 6.23 -7.82 -14.16
CA HIS A 176 6.23 -6.50 -14.81
C HIS A 176 5.76 -6.52 -16.26
N ASP A 177 6.17 -7.52 -17.04
CA ASP A 177 5.90 -7.60 -18.49
C ASP A 177 4.44 -7.97 -18.83
N SER A 178 3.81 -8.82 -18.01
CA SER A 178 2.48 -9.36 -18.26
C SER A 178 1.44 -8.90 -17.24
N LEU A 179 1.86 -8.22 -16.17
CA LEU A 179 1.03 -7.84 -15.02
C LEU A 179 0.40 -9.05 -14.29
N GLN A 180 0.92 -10.26 -14.56
CA GLN A 180 0.45 -11.48 -13.92
C GLN A 180 0.72 -11.44 -12.42
N VAL A 181 -0.30 -11.80 -11.64
CA VAL A 181 -0.18 -11.97 -10.19
C VAL A 181 0.02 -13.44 -9.85
N VAL A 182 0.98 -13.74 -8.97
CA VAL A 182 1.09 -15.04 -8.30
C VAL A 182 0.93 -14.85 -6.80
N ARG A 183 -0.10 -15.48 -6.24
CA ARG A 183 -0.46 -15.36 -4.82
C ARG A 183 0.31 -16.42 -4.02
N LEU A 184 1.28 -15.99 -3.21
CA LEU A 184 2.04 -16.91 -2.36
C LEU A 184 1.31 -17.22 -1.03
N GLY A 185 0.28 -16.42 -0.73
CA GLY A 185 -0.56 -16.57 0.46
C GLY A 185 0.07 -15.98 1.72
N ALA A 186 -0.36 -16.46 2.88
CA ALA A 186 0.02 -15.91 4.18
C ALA A 186 1.54 -15.95 4.46
N GLY A 187 2.04 -14.85 5.02
CA GLY A 187 3.42 -14.68 5.46
C GLY A 187 4.16 -13.61 4.66
N MET A 188 5.23 -13.08 5.24
CA MET A 188 6.16 -12.16 4.59
C MET A 188 7.26 -12.94 3.85
N LEU A 189 7.51 -12.60 2.59
CA LEU A 189 8.66 -13.15 1.84
C LEU A 189 9.99 -12.82 2.52
N LEU A 190 10.73 -13.88 2.84
CA LEU A 190 12.11 -13.85 3.29
C LEU A 190 13.05 -13.82 2.08
N ASP A 191 12.84 -14.78 1.17
CA ASP A 191 13.77 -15.07 0.10
C ASP A 191 13.14 -15.89 -1.04
N ILE A 192 13.75 -15.88 -2.21
CA ILE A 192 13.45 -16.78 -3.33
C ILE A 192 14.75 -17.48 -3.74
N ASP A 193 14.74 -18.80 -3.69
CA ASP A 193 15.88 -19.66 -4.02
C ASP A 193 15.43 -20.72 -5.02
N GLY A 194 15.95 -20.63 -6.25
CA GLY A 194 15.48 -21.44 -7.38
C GLY A 194 13.97 -21.28 -7.64
N ASP A 195 13.23 -22.38 -7.56
CA ASP A 195 11.77 -22.41 -7.76
C ASP A 195 10.96 -22.22 -6.46
N THR A 196 11.61 -21.92 -5.34
CA THR A 196 10.96 -21.85 -4.01
C THR A 196 11.03 -20.45 -3.41
N ALA A 197 9.87 -19.91 -3.06
CA ALA A 197 9.73 -18.74 -2.19
C ALA A 197 9.59 -19.19 -0.72
N PHE A 198 10.35 -18.56 0.17
CA PHE A 198 10.30 -18.79 1.60
C PHE A 198 9.54 -17.66 2.29
N LEU A 199 8.47 -18.00 2.99
CA LEU A 199 7.64 -17.04 3.72
C LEU A 199 7.74 -17.28 5.23
N MET A 200 7.53 -16.22 6.00
CA MET A 200 7.46 -16.25 7.46
C MET A 200 6.20 -15.53 7.95
N THR A 201 5.49 -16.18 8.87
CA THR A 201 4.44 -15.55 9.67
C THR A 201 4.93 -15.47 11.12
N PRO A 202 5.11 -14.26 11.69
CA PRO A 202 5.54 -14.12 13.08
C PRO A 202 4.47 -14.69 14.03
N PRO A 203 4.85 -15.06 15.25
CA PRO A 203 3.88 -15.46 16.25
C PRO A 203 2.96 -14.28 16.55
N GLY A 204 1.68 -14.57 16.79
CA GLY A 204 0.70 -13.53 17.00
C GLY A 204 -0.58 -14.07 17.60
N GLU A 205 -1.66 -13.35 17.35
CA GLU A 205 -2.98 -13.71 17.82
C GLU A 205 -3.98 -13.53 16.68
N THR A 206 -4.90 -14.47 16.54
CA THR A 206 -6.00 -14.40 15.60
C THR A 206 -7.32 -14.46 16.33
N VAL A 207 -8.26 -13.62 15.92
CA VAL A 207 -9.61 -13.60 16.47
C VAL A 207 -10.45 -14.64 15.72
N VAL A 208 -10.75 -15.74 16.40
CA VAL A 208 -11.63 -16.79 15.86
C VAL A 208 -13.04 -16.53 16.35
N ARG A 209 -13.96 -16.35 15.41
CA ARG A 209 -15.39 -16.25 15.71
C ARG A 209 -15.93 -17.61 16.12
N GLN A 210 -16.28 -17.76 17.39
CA GLN A 210 -16.84 -18.98 17.96
C GLN A 210 -18.34 -19.08 17.70
N GLU A 211 -19.05 -17.95 17.73
CA GLU A 211 -20.49 -17.88 17.44
C GLU A 211 -20.75 -16.82 16.36
N PRO A 212 -21.66 -17.07 15.40
CA PRO A 212 -22.02 -16.08 14.39
C PRO A 212 -22.82 -14.93 15.01
N ASN A 213 -22.80 -13.77 14.34
CA ASN A 213 -23.71 -12.69 14.69
C ASN A 213 -25.16 -13.14 14.50
N ARG A 214 -26.05 -12.71 15.40
CA ARG A 214 -27.48 -13.01 15.33
C ARG A 214 -28.26 -11.71 15.23
N LEU A 215 -29.27 -11.70 14.37
CA LEU A 215 -30.26 -10.63 14.37
C LEU A 215 -31.30 -10.97 15.45
N VAL A 216 -31.48 -10.08 16.41
CA VAL A 216 -32.38 -10.27 17.55
C VAL A 216 -33.40 -9.14 17.56
N THR A 217 -34.67 -9.49 17.77
CA THR A 217 -35.74 -8.50 17.97
C THR A 217 -35.87 -8.20 19.46
N GLY A 218 -35.61 -6.95 19.83
CA GLY A 218 -35.73 -6.47 21.19
C GLY A 218 -37.17 -6.20 21.63
N PRO A 219 -37.38 -5.95 22.93
CA PRO A 219 -38.67 -5.50 23.44
C PRO A 219 -39.11 -4.22 22.72
N GLY A 220 -40.30 -4.22 22.12
CA GLY A 220 -40.83 -3.11 21.31
C GLY A 220 -40.65 -3.26 19.79
N GLY A 221 -40.14 -4.39 19.30
CA GLY A 221 -40.12 -4.73 17.86
C GLY A 221 -38.90 -4.21 17.08
N ALA A 222 -37.98 -3.48 17.72
CA ALA A 222 -36.74 -3.04 17.10
C ALA A 222 -35.77 -4.23 16.94
N SER A 223 -35.22 -4.41 15.74
CA SER A 223 -34.18 -5.43 15.47
C SER A 223 -32.78 -4.85 15.66
N TYR A 224 -31.89 -5.58 16.31
CA TYR A 224 -30.47 -5.24 16.44
C TYR A 224 -29.59 -6.48 16.21
N VAL A 225 -28.31 -6.26 15.89
CA VAL A 225 -27.34 -7.35 15.69
C VAL A 225 -26.64 -7.64 17.02
N GLU A 226 -26.93 -8.79 17.60
CA GLU A 226 -26.14 -9.37 18.67
C GLU A 226 -24.83 -9.90 18.09
N GLN A 227 -23.69 -9.37 18.56
CA GLN A 227 -22.38 -9.82 18.12
C GLN A 227 -22.11 -11.21 18.68
N GLY A 228 -21.78 -12.16 17.80
CA GLY A 228 -21.40 -13.49 18.23
C GLY A 228 -20.07 -13.51 18.96
N LYS A 229 -19.90 -14.47 19.86
CA LYS A 229 -18.68 -14.64 20.66
C LYS A 229 -17.44 -14.85 19.78
N VAL A 230 -16.39 -14.10 20.09
CA VAL A 230 -15.06 -14.28 19.50
C VAL A 230 -14.08 -14.74 20.58
N ILE A 231 -13.12 -15.58 20.20
CA ILE A 231 -12.00 -15.98 21.05
C ILE A 231 -10.70 -15.64 20.35
N THR A 232 -9.74 -15.12 21.11
CA THR A 232 -8.40 -14.87 20.61
C THR A 232 -7.58 -16.15 20.75
N ARG A 233 -6.96 -16.60 19.65
CA ARG A 233 -6.07 -17.76 19.62
C ARG A 233 -4.66 -17.33 19.27
N LYS A 234 -3.68 -17.79 20.04
CA LYS A 234 -2.27 -17.61 19.72
C LYS A 234 -1.91 -18.39 18.45
N THR A 235 -1.17 -17.77 17.55
CA THR A 235 -0.62 -18.38 16.35
C THR A 235 0.89 -18.55 16.51
N PRO A 236 1.46 -19.73 16.15
CA PRO A 236 2.89 -19.97 16.27
C PRO A 236 3.67 -19.22 15.19
N LEU A 237 4.97 -19.02 15.45
CA LEU A 237 5.92 -18.68 14.39
C LEU A 237 5.88 -19.78 13.33
N THR A 238 5.62 -19.39 12.09
CA THR A 238 5.45 -20.33 10.98
C THR A 238 6.35 -19.95 9.82
N PHE A 239 7.02 -20.93 9.24
CA PHE A 239 7.75 -20.80 7.98
C PHE A 239 7.09 -21.66 6.91
N ARG A 240 7.04 -21.15 5.68
CA ARG A 240 6.45 -21.86 4.54
C ARG A 240 7.45 -21.85 3.38
N ALA A 241 7.51 -22.95 2.65
CA ALA A 241 8.13 -23.05 1.35
C ALA A 241 7.01 -23.15 0.31
N VAL A 242 7.02 -22.28 -0.68
CA VAL A 242 5.96 -22.13 -1.68
C VAL A 242 6.61 -22.12 -3.07
N ARG A 243 6.04 -22.82 -4.04
CA ARG A 243 6.49 -22.70 -5.42
C ARG A 243 6.08 -21.34 -5.96
N TRP A 244 7.04 -20.49 -6.29
CA TRP A 244 6.73 -19.09 -6.58
C TRP A 244 5.97 -18.91 -7.89
N ARG A 245 5.99 -19.89 -8.80
CA ARG A 245 5.36 -19.84 -10.13
C ARG A 245 3.83 -19.93 -10.09
N ASP A 246 3.30 -20.68 -9.13
CA ASP A 246 1.86 -20.98 -9.03
C ASP A 246 1.30 -20.76 -7.61
N GLY A 247 2.14 -20.47 -6.62
CA GLY A 247 1.72 -20.25 -5.23
C GLY A 247 1.45 -21.54 -4.45
N ALA A 248 1.77 -22.71 -5.01
CA ALA A 248 1.53 -23.99 -4.35
C ALA A 248 2.43 -24.15 -3.10
N GLU A 249 1.83 -24.39 -1.93
CA GLU A 249 2.58 -24.70 -0.72
C GLU A 249 3.29 -26.05 -0.87
N LEU A 250 4.62 -26.04 -0.74
CA LEU A 250 5.47 -27.22 -0.87
C LEU A 250 5.75 -27.85 0.49
N ALA A 251 5.98 -27.02 1.52
CA ALA A 251 6.23 -27.48 2.88
C ALA A 251 5.94 -26.36 3.89
N ARG A 252 5.70 -26.76 5.14
CA ARG A 252 5.47 -25.87 6.27
C ARG A 252 6.20 -26.35 7.51
N LEU A 253 6.68 -25.39 8.29
CA LEU A 253 7.27 -25.59 9.60
C LEU A 253 6.57 -24.68 10.60
N GLU A 254 5.89 -25.26 11.57
CA GLU A 254 5.28 -24.54 12.69
C GLU A 254 6.13 -24.74 13.95
N ILE A 255 6.61 -23.64 14.52
CA ILE A 255 7.42 -23.66 15.74
C ILE A 255 6.48 -23.75 16.95
N LYS A 256 6.42 -24.94 17.55
CA LYS A 256 5.49 -25.22 18.68
C LYS A 256 5.87 -24.49 19.97
N ASP A 257 7.15 -24.13 20.13
CA ASP A 257 7.58 -23.35 21.27
C ASP A 257 7.11 -21.90 21.12
N ALA A 258 6.03 -21.56 21.83
CA ALA A 258 5.43 -20.23 21.81
C ALA A 258 6.37 -19.12 22.32
N CYS A 259 7.49 -19.48 22.95
CA CYS A 259 8.51 -18.53 23.35
C CYS A 259 9.47 -18.16 22.21
N LEU A 260 9.54 -18.93 21.13
CA LEU A 260 10.43 -18.62 20.01
C LEU A 260 9.79 -17.59 19.06
N GLN A 261 10.62 -16.65 18.63
CA GLN A 261 10.28 -15.60 17.68
C GLN A 261 11.29 -15.56 16.55
N ALA A 262 10.96 -14.87 15.46
CA ALA A 262 11.95 -14.49 14.48
C ALA A 262 12.70 -13.24 14.97
N PRO A 263 13.98 -13.04 14.60
CA PRO A 263 14.64 -11.76 14.81
C PRO A 263 13.91 -10.66 14.05
N LYS A 264 14.18 -9.40 14.41
CA LYS A 264 13.66 -8.25 13.66
C LYS A 264 14.34 -8.21 12.28
N LEU A 265 13.63 -8.64 11.24
CA LEU A 265 14.11 -8.63 9.86
C LEU A 265 13.67 -7.34 9.16
N ASP A 266 14.57 -6.67 8.44
CA ASP A 266 14.16 -5.68 7.44
C ASP A 266 13.68 -6.41 6.18
N LEU A 267 12.38 -6.39 5.95
CA LEU A 267 11.74 -7.12 4.85
C LEU A 267 11.29 -6.19 3.73
N ASP A 268 11.43 -4.88 3.90
CA ASP A 268 10.93 -3.90 2.92
C ASP A 268 12.07 -3.32 2.08
N GLY A 269 13.32 -3.35 2.58
CA GLY A 269 14.49 -2.84 1.87
C GLY A 269 14.46 -1.33 1.63
N ARG A 270 13.65 -0.61 2.43
CA ARG A 270 13.48 0.84 2.30
C ARG A 270 14.44 1.55 3.25
N PRO A 271 14.98 2.73 2.89
CA PRO A 271 15.94 3.46 3.73
C PRO A 271 15.46 3.76 5.17
N SER A 272 14.14 3.83 5.39
CA SER A 272 13.54 4.07 6.70
C SER A 272 13.04 2.83 7.44
N SER A 273 12.96 1.64 6.81
CA SER A 273 12.37 0.45 7.42
C SER A 273 13.34 -0.35 8.30
N GLY A 274 14.65 -0.17 8.11
CA GLY A 274 15.69 -1.00 8.74
C GLY A 274 16.33 -0.47 10.03
N LYS A 275 15.91 0.70 10.57
CA LYS A 275 16.63 1.35 11.69
C LYS A 275 16.72 0.51 12.97
N ASP A 276 15.74 -0.37 13.20
CA ASP A 276 15.69 -1.28 14.35
C ASP A 276 15.82 -2.76 13.97
N ALA A 277 16.22 -3.04 12.73
CA ALA A 277 16.36 -4.41 12.23
C ALA A 277 17.64 -5.05 12.80
N GLN A 278 17.48 -6.28 13.31
CA GLN A 278 18.60 -7.15 13.71
C GLN A 278 19.25 -7.83 12.50
N VAL A 279 18.49 -8.01 11.41
CA VAL A 279 18.99 -8.52 10.13
C VAL A 279 18.58 -7.55 9.03
N ALA A 280 19.58 -6.96 8.36
CA ALA A 280 19.35 -6.03 7.27
C ALA A 280 18.75 -6.74 6.04
N TYR A 281 18.08 -5.98 5.16
CA TYR A 281 17.39 -6.53 3.99
C TYR A 281 18.29 -7.39 3.09
N ALA A 282 19.54 -6.97 2.90
CA ALA A 282 20.52 -7.70 2.08
C ALA A 282 20.91 -9.05 2.71
N ASP A 283 20.85 -9.18 4.04
CA ASP A 283 21.30 -10.35 4.79
C ASP A 283 20.17 -11.36 5.07
N VAL A 284 18.92 -11.01 4.79
CA VAL A 284 17.76 -11.91 5.01
C VAL A 284 17.88 -13.23 4.25
N PRO A 285 18.31 -13.29 2.96
CA PRO A 285 18.54 -14.55 2.26
C PRO A 285 19.55 -15.46 2.96
N ALA A 286 20.68 -14.89 3.37
CA ALA A 286 21.71 -15.62 4.11
C ALA A 286 21.21 -16.06 5.49
N TRP A 287 20.35 -15.26 6.14
CA TRP A 287 19.68 -15.63 7.40
C TRP A 287 18.72 -16.80 7.21
N ARG A 288 17.87 -16.72 6.19
CA ARG A 288 16.95 -17.78 5.81
C ARG A 288 17.72 -19.08 5.56
N ALA A 289 18.83 -19.05 4.81
CA ALA A 289 19.63 -20.23 4.48
C ALA A 289 20.32 -20.88 5.70
N ARG A 290 20.79 -20.09 6.67
CA ARG A 290 21.38 -20.63 7.92
C ARG A 290 20.36 -21.10 8.94
N THR A 291 19.10 -20.67 8.82
CA THR A 291 18.03 -21.00 9.78
C THR A 291 17.13 -22.13 9.27
N LEU A 292 16.85 -22.19 7.97
CA LEU A 292 15.89 -23.11 7.38
C LEU A 292 16.55 -24.04 6.36
N SER A 293 16.26 -25.34 6.47
CA SER A 293 16.61 -26.35 5.48
C SER A 293 15.35 -26.83 4.75
N TYR A 294 15.34 -26.66 3.43
CA TYR A 294 14.31 -27.22 2.57
C TYR A 294 14.79 -28.52 1.93
N VAL A 295 14.05 -29.60 2.16
CA VAL A 295 14.31 -30.91 1.55
C VAL A 295 13.26 -31.12 0.45
N PRO A 296 13.61 -30.99 -0.84
CA PRO A 296 12.66 -31.18 -1.93
C PRO A 296 12.28 -32.65 -2.11
N GLY A 297 11.17 -32.90 -2.79
CA GLY A 297 10.70 -34.25 -3.15
C GLY A 297 9.21 -34.43 -2.94
N ARG A 298 8.73 -35.67 -3.12
CA ARG A 298 7.30 -36.01 -2.96
C ARG A 298 6.77 -35.67 -1.56
N ASN A 299 7.62 -35.83 -0.54
CA ASN A 299 7.36 -35.46 0.85
C ASN A 299 8.27 -34.29 1.23
N ALA A 300 8.13 -33.18 0.50
CA ALA A 300 8.91 -31.99 0.74
C ALA A 300 8.75 -31.51 2.20
N ARG A 301 9.86 -31.12 2.82
CA ARG A 301 9.91 -30.76 4.24
C ARG A 301 10.69 -29.48 4.44
N LEU A 302 10.25 -28.69 5.40
CA LEU A 302 10.95 -27.51 5.88
C LEU A 302 11.33 -27.77 7.34
N LEU A 303 12.60 -27.59 7.66
CA LEU A 303 13.18 -27.90 8.97
C LEU A 303 14.01 -26.71 9.46
N LEU A 304 14.15 -26.57 10.78
CA LEU A 304 15.21 -25.74 11.33
C LEU A 304 16.55 -26.44 11.08
N VAL A 305 17.55 -25.66 10.68
CA VAL A 305 18.93 -26.13 10.65
C VAL A 305 19.37 -26.46 12.09
N PRO A 306 20.06 -27.58 12.35
CA PRO A 306 20.58 -27.89 13.67
C PRO A 306 21.45 -26.75 14.22
N GLY A 307 21.18 -26.33 15.46
CA GLY A 307 21.88 -25.20 16.07
C GLY A 307 21.43 -23.81 15.60
N ALA A 308 20.41 -23.71 14.74
CA ALA A 308 19.82 -22.42 14.40
C ALA A 308 19.19 -21.77 15.64
N GLU A 309 19.69 -20.59 16.01
CA GLU A 309 19.17 -19.83 17.14
C GLU A 309 18.05 -18.89 16.68
N LEU A 310 16.85 -19.13 17.22
CA LEU A 310 15.74 -18.20 17.16
C LEU A 310 15.64 -17.43 18.48
N PRO A 311 15.47 -16.10 18.47
CA PRO A 311 15.34 -15.33 19.70
C PRO A 311 14.12 -15.78 20.51
N ARG A 312 14.23 -15.68 21.83
CA ARG A 312 13.10 -15.89 22.74
C ARG A 312 12.36 -14.58 23.00
N ALA A 313 11.04 -14.67 23.15
CA ALA A 313 10.20 -13.57 23.58
C ALA A 313 10.64 -13.06 24.97
N PRO A 314 10.54 -11.75 25.25
CA PRO A 314 10.79 -11.22 26.59
C PRO A 314 9.98 -11.96 27.66
N GLY A 315 10.63 -12.32 28.78
CA GLY A 315 9.99 -13.06 29.88
C GLY A 315 9.94 -14.58 29.71
N CYS A 316 10.38 -15.11 28.57
CA CYS A 316 10.60 -16.56 28.39
C CYS A 316 12.02 -16.93 28.79
N ALA A 317 12.20 -17.61 29.93
CA ALA A 317 13.49 -18.18 30.30
C ALA A 317 13.91 -19.31 29.33
N ALA A 318 15.22 -19.47 29.13
CA ALA A 318 15.75 -20.69 28.54
C ALA A 318 15.43 -21.85 29.49
N ARG A 319 14.82 -22.92 28.97
CA ARG A 319 14.69 -24.19 29.69
C ARG A 319 15.86 -25.07 29.34
#